data_AF-A0A2A6LYC8-F1
#
_entry.id   AF-A0A2A6LYC8-F1
#
_cell.length_a   1.000
_cell.length_b   1.000
_cell.length_c   1.000
_cell.angle_alpha   90.00
_cell.angle_beta   90.00
_cell.angle_gamma   90.00
#
_symmetry.space_group_name_H-M   'P 1'
#
loop_
_entity.id
_entity.type
_entity.pdbx_description
1 polymer ?
#
loop_
_entity_poly.entity_id
_entity_poly.type
_entity_poly.pdbx_seq_one_letter_code
_entity_poly.pdbx_strand_id
1 'polypeptide(L)'
;MSIRNATLSIKQNAARLALAMSNDPSDARAQEVLKEFIQRTYSDLATLAWHLGADGDVFQRDAVPASELVDEAYFEINREKEFEAPVRQQPYSTLNHRQQFGERAFGASL
;
A
#
# COMPACT_ATOMS: atom_id res chain seq x y z
N MET A 1 27.12 2.08 -18.68
CA MET A 1 27.03 2.77 -17.37
C MET A 1 28.27 2.40 -16.56
N SER A 2 28.92 3.28 -15.78
CA SER A 2 30.09 2.94 -14.94
C SER A 2 29.66 2.53 -13.52
N ILE A 3 30.46 1.73 -12.79
CA ILE A 3 30.26 1.42 -11.35
C ILE A 3 30.03 2.70 -10.53
N ARG A 4 30.79 3.76 -10.81
CA ARG A 4 30.64 5.06 -10.14
C ARG A 4 29.27 5.69 -10.41
N ASN A 5 28.72 5.48 -11.61
CA ASN A 5 27.41 6.02 -11.97
C ASN A 5 26.28 5.21 -11.32
N ALA A 6 26.42 3.89 -11.23
CA ALA A 6 25.46 3.03 -10.53
C ALA A 6 25.37 3.38 -9.03
N THR A 7 26.51 3.55 -8.36
CA THR A 7 26.55 3.96 -6.95
C THR A 7 25.99 5.36 -6.70
N LEU A 8 26.27 6.32 -7.61
CA LEU A 8 25.65 7.64 -7.56
C LEU A 8 24.13 7.59 -7.79
N SER A 9 23.67 6.75 -8.72
CA SER A 9 22.25 6.55 -9.01
C SER A 9 21.50 6.03 -7.79
N ILE A 10 22.03 4.99 -7.11
CA ILE A 10 21.44 4.45 -5.88
C ILE A 10 21.31 5.54 -4.81
N LYS A 11 22.37 6.34 -4.60
CA LYS A 11 22.34 7.44 -3.63
C LYS A 11 21.28 8.50 -3.98
N GLN A 12 21.15 8.84 -5.25
CA GLN A 12 20.14 9.81 -5.72
C GLN A 12 18.73 9.26 -5.58
N ASN A 13 18.52 7.97 -5.87
CA ASN A 13 17.22 7.31 -5.72
C ASN A 13 16.79 7.28 -4.25
N ALA A 14 17.70 6.99 -3.32
CA ALA A 14 17.41 7.04 -1.88
C ALA A 14 17.05 8.46 -1.40
N ALA A 15 17.77 9.48 -1.88
CA ALA A 15 17.47 10.87 -1.54
C ALA A 15 16.10 11.31 -2.09
N ARG A 16 15.71 10.86 -3.29
CA ARG A 16 14.39 11.12 -3.87
C ARG A 16 13.27 10.47 -3.06
N LEU A 17 13.45 9.24 -2.61
CA LEU A 17 12.49 8.57 -1.73
C LEU A 17 12.31 9.36 -0.44
N ALA A 18 13.41 9.71 0.24
CA ALA A 18 13.37 10.46 1.49
C ALA A 18 12.65 11.82 1.33
N LEU A 19 12.91 12.53 0.22
CA LEU A 19 12.25 13.79 -0.09
C LEU A 19 10.76 13.62 -0.40
N ALA A 20 10.39 12.57 -1.14
CA ALA A 20 8.99 12.28 -1.45
C ALA A 20 8.21 11.95 -0.17
N MET A 21 8.78 11.15 0.73
CA MET A 21 8.16 10.82 2.01
C MET A 21 8.07 12.01 2.96
N SER A 22 8.95 13.02 2.84
CA SER A 22 8.89 14.22 3.68
C SER A 22 7.90 15.27 3.17
N ASN A 23 7.66 15.33 1.86
CA ASN A 23 6.89 16.41 1.23
C ASN A 23 5.43 16.07 0.94
N ASP A 24 5.08 14.78 0.83
CA ASP A 24 3.73 14.35 0.50
C ASP A 24 3.20 13.36 1.56
N PRO A 25 2.15 13.71 2.32
CA PRO A 25 1.57 12.84 3.33
C PRO A 25 0.62 11.78 2.75
N SER A 26 0.41 11.74 1.43
CA SER A 26 -0.46 10.75 0.80
C SER A 26 0.17 9.37 0.76
N ASP A 27 -0.48 8.38 1.37
CA ASP A 27 -0.03 6.98 1.36
C ASP A 27 0.10 6.43 -0.07
N ALA A 28 -0.80 6.82 -0.97
CA ALA A 28 -0.76 6.39 -2.36
C ALA A 28 0.51 6.87 -3.08
N ARG A 29 0.93 8.11 -2.80
CA ARG A 29 2.16 8.66 -3.37
C ARG A 29 3.39 7.99 -2.78
N ALA A 30 3.37 7.73 -1.47
CA ALA A 30 4.45 7.02 -0.79
C ALA A 30 4.60 5.58 -1.31
N GLN A 31 3.50 4.88 -1.57
CA GLN A 31 3.48 3.55 -2.19
C GLN A 31 4.12 3.57 -3.60
N GLU A 32 3.67 4.47 -4.49
CA GLU A 32 4.22 4.59 -5.84
C GLU A 32 5.73 4.85 -5.84
N VAL A 33 6.18 5.82 -5.04
CA VAL A 33 7.59 6.22 -5.00
C VAL A 33 8.46 5.12 -4.39
N LEU A 34 7.96 4.38 -3.40
CA LEU A 34 8.69 3.26 -2.82
C LEU A 34 8.85 2.11 -3.82
N LYS A 35 7.83 1.80 -4.63
CA LYS A 35 7.93 0.82 -5.71
C LYS A 35 8.95 1.23 -6.77
N GLU A 36 8.87 2.48 -7.23
CA GLU A 36 9.81 3.04 -8.19
C GLU A 36 11.26 2.99 -7.67
N PHE A 37 11.45 3.29 -6.39
CA PHE A 37 12.75 3.21 -5.73
C PHE A 37 13.32 1.78 -5.75
N ILE A 38 12.53 0.78 -5.37
CA ILE A 38 12.97 -0.62 -5.34
C ILE A 38 13.36 -1.08 -6.73
N GLN A 39 12.49 -0.89 -7.73
CA GLN A 39 12.75 -1.33 -9.11
C GLN A 39 14.03 -0.70 -9.69
N ARG A 40 14.22 0.61 -9.49
CA ARG A 40 15.44 1.29 -9.94
C ARG A 40 16.70 0.81 -9.21
N THR A 41 16.59 0.58 -7.91
CA THR A 41 17.72 0.08 -7.11
C THR A 41 18.14 -1.31 -7.56
N TYR A 42 17.20 -2.22 -7.84
CA TYR A 42 17.51 -3.54 -8.40
C TYR A 42 18.14 -3.46 -9.79
N SER A 43 17.70 -2.54 -10.66
CA SER A 43 18.33 -2.30 -11.97
C SER A 43 19.78 -1.79 -11.83
N ASP A 44 20.02 -0.89 -10.88
CA ASP A 44 21.36 -0.37 -10.60
C ASP A 44 22.27 -1.47 -10.00
N LEU A 45 21.73 -2.33 -9.13
CA LEU A 45 22.42 -3.50 -8.57
C LEU A 45 22.74 -4.55 -9.63
N ALA A 46 21.83 -4.84 -10.56
CA ALA A 46 22.08 -5.74 -11.68
C ALA A 46 23.25 -5.22 -12.56
N THR A 47 23.26 -3.90 -12.81
CA THR A 47 24.35 -3.25 -13.53
C THR A 47 25.68 -3.36 -12.77
N LEU A 48 25.66 -3.18 -11.46
CA LEU A 48 26.81 -3.37 -10.57
C LEU A 48 27.32 -4.81 -10.58
N ALA A 49 26.41 -5.80 -10.49
CA ALA A 49 26.73 -7.21 -10.53
C ALA A 49 27.42 -7.57 -11.85
N TRP A 50 26.90 -7.09 -12.99
CA TRP A 50 27.54 -7.27 -14.29
C TRP A 50 28.97 -6.73 -14.32
N HIS A 51 29.21 -5.53 -13.77
CA HIS A 51 30.57 -4.96 -13.68
C HIS A 51 31.51 -5.73 -12.77
N LEU A 52 30.98 -6.44 -11.77
CA LEU A 52 31.76 -7.27 -10.84
C LEU A 52 31.94 -8.71 -11.35
N GLY A 53 31.43 -9.04 -12.55
CA GLY A 53 31.48 -10.40 -13.11
C GLY A 53 30.51 -11.37 -12.45
N ALA A 54 29.52 -10.87 -11.71
CA ALA A 54 28.43 -11.66 -11.13
C ALA A 54 27.22 -11.68 -12.07
N ASP A 55 26.34 -12.66 -11.85
CA ASP A 55 25.10 -12.77 -12.60
C ASP A 55 24.11 -11.67 -12.19
N GLY A 56 23.84 -10.76 -13.13
CA GLY A 56 22.89 -9.65 -12.95
C GLY A 56 21.44 -10.07 -13.12
N ASP A 57 21.17 -11.24 -13.72
CA ASP A 57 19.81 -11.70 -14.03
C ASP A 57 19.04 -12.05 -12.75
N VAL A 58 19.73 -12.47 -11.69
CA VAL A 58 19.15 -12.70 -10.37
C VAL A 58 18.48 -11.43 -9.85
N PHE A 59 19.16 -10.29 -9.93
CA PHE A 59 18.62 -9.00 -9.48
C PHE A 59 17.46 -8.53 -10.38
N GLN A 60 17.52 -8.77 -11.69
CA GLN A 60 16.43 -8.40 -12.59
C GLN A 60 15.17 -9.23 -12.34
N ARG A 61 15.32 -10.53 -12.10
CA ARG A 61 14.22 -11.44 -11.83
C ARG A 61 13.51 -11.12 -10.52
N ASP A 62 14.28 -10.75 -9.50
CA ASP A 62 13.75 -10.52 -8.15
C ASP A 62 13.23 -9.08 -7.96
N ALA A 63 13.49 -8.17 -8.91
CA ALA A 63 13.06 -6.77 -8.86
C ALA A 63 11.53 -6.61 -8.81
N VAL A 64 10.80 -7.38 -9.62
CA VAL A 64 9.34 -7.31 -9.70
C VAL A 64 8.70 -7.87 -8.41
N PRO A 65 9.01 -9.10 -7.97
CA PRO A 65 8.50 -9.64 -6.70
C PRO A 65 8.81 -8.73 -5.49
N ALA A 66 10.02 -8.17 -5.42
CA ALA A 66 10.38 -7.27 -4.33
C ALA A 66 9.55 -5.97 -4.34
N SER A 67 9.13 -5.49 -5.51
CA SER A 67 8.28 -4.31 -5.62
C SER A 67 6.81 -4.59 -5.31
N GLU A 68 6.34 -5.83 -5.46
CA GLU A 68 4.98 -6.25 -5.12
C GLU A 68 4.77 -6.32 -3.59
N LEU A 69 5.81 -6.61 -2.81
CA LEU A 69 5.76 -6.56 -1.34
C LEU A 69 5.34 -5.18 -0.80
N VAL A 70 5.63 -4.11 -1.55
CA VAL A 70 5.17 -2.76 -1.20
C VAL A 70 3.66 -2.66 -1.31
N ASP A 71 3.05 -3.26 -2.33
CA ASP A 71 1.59 -3.24 -2.47
C ASP A 71 0.92 -4.01 -1.34
N GLU A 72 1.48 -5.15 -0.96
CA GLU A 72 0.95 -5.96 0.14
C GLU A 72 1.03 -5.21 1.47
N ALA A 73 2.17 -4.57 1.77
CA ALA A 73 2.33 -3.75 2.96
C ALA A 73 1.35 -2.57 3.00
N TYR A 74 1.18 -1.84 1.90
CA TYR A 74 0.22 -0.73 1.83
C TYR A 74 -1.24 -1.20 1.83
N PHE A 75 -1.52 -2.39 1.31
CA PHE A 75 -2.83 -3.02 1.42
C PHE A 75 -3.18 -3.30 2.88
N GLU A 76 -2.25 -3.86 3.66
CA GLU A 76 -2.46 -4.10 5.10
C GLU A 76 -2.64 -2.78 5.87
N ILE A 77 -1.79 -1.78 5.63
CA ILE A 77 -1.89 -0.45 6.26
C ILE A 77 -3.24 0.21 5.94
N ASN A 78 -3.68 0.17 4.68
CA ASN A 78 -4.96 0.76 4.29
C ASN A 78 -6.15 0.02 4.91
N ARG A 79 -6.07 -1.32 4.97
CA ARG A 79 -7.08 -2.13 5.62
C ARG A 79 -7.20 -1.81 7.11
N GLU A 80 -6.09 -1.67 7.83
CA GLU A 80 -6.10 -1.27 9.24
C GLU A 80 -6.79 0.09 9.44
N LYS A 81 -6.50 1.08 8.59
CA LYS A 81 -7.16 2.40 8.62
C LYS A 81 -8.67 2.32 8.41
N GLU A 82 -9.15 1.42 7.55
CA GLU A 82 -10.58 1.20 7.33
C GLU A 82 -11.28 0.63 8.57
N PHE A 83 -10.61 -0.22 9.34
CA PHE A 83 -11.17 -0.82 10.57
C PHE A 83 -10.99 0.05 11.82
N GLU A 84 -9.99 0.94 11.85
CA GLU A 84 -9.74 1.86 12.97
C GLU A 84 -10.61 3.12 12.90
N ALA A 85 -11.16 3.45 11.73
CA ALA A 85 -12.12 4.54 11.57
C ALA A 85 -13.37 4.27 12.45
N PRO A 86 -13.80 5.22 13.29
CA PRO A 86 -15.00 5.03 14.11
C PRO A 86 -16.16 4.74 13.17
N VAL A 87 -16.83 3.60 13.41
CA VAL A 87 -18.08 3.22 12.75
C VAL A 87 -18.93 4.47 12.67
N ARG A 88 -19.19 4.99 11.46
CA ARG A 88 -20.21 6.02 11.28
C ARG A 88 -21.47 5.40 11.87
N GLN A 89 -21.86 5.85 13.06
CA GLN A 89 -23.12 5.46 13.66
C GLN A 89 -24.15 5.81 12.60
N GLN A 90 -24.72 4.80 11.95
CA GLN A 90 -25.88 5.02 11.10
C GLN A 90 -26.88 5.74 12.00
N PRO A 91 -27.37 6.94 11.62
CA PRO A 91 -28.46 7.54 12.35
C PRO A 91 -29.59 6.52 12.28
N TYR A 92 -29.90 5.94 13.43
CA TYR A 92 -30.84 4.85 13.66
C TYR A 92 -31.79 4.65 12.47
N SER A 93 -31.60 3.56 11.74
CA SER A 93 -32.50 3.17 10.66
C SER A 93 -33.94 3.18 11.19
N THR A 94 -34.79 4.04 10.62
CA THR A 94 -36.22 4.14 10.96
C THR A 94 -37.02 2.92 10.49
N LEU A 95 -36.36 1.92 9.87
CA LEU A 95 -37.00 0.69 9.42
C LEU A 95 -37.53 -0.17 10.58
N ASN A 96 -36.99 -0.02 11.80
CA ASN A 96 -37.49 -0.72 12.99
C ASN A 96 -38.57 0.06 13.77
N HIS A 97 -38.88 1.31 13.41
CA HIS A 97 -39.90 2.10 14.12
C HIS A 97 -41.28 1.44 14.04
N ARG A 98 -41.64 0.86 12.89
CA ARG A 98 -43.00 0.35 12.66
C ARG A 98 -43.30 -1.02 13.29
N GLN A 99 -42.31 -1.72 13.84
CA GLN A 99 -42.51 -3.10 14.32
C GLN A 99 -42.71 -3.24 15.83
N GLN A 100 -42.69 -2.15 16.62
CA GLN A 100 -42.75 -2.26 18.09
C GLN A 100 -44.15 -2.19 18.72
N PHE A 101 -45.21 -1.98 17.94
CA PHE A 101 -46.57 -2.06 18.46
C PHE A 101 -47.41 -2.94 17.55
N GLY A 102 -47.37 -4.25 17.80
CA GLY A 102 -48.44 -5.13 17.35
C GLY A 102 -49.73 -4.68 18.03
N GLU A 103 -50.73 -4.31 17.24
CA GLU A 103 -52.10 -4.11 17.73
C GLU A 103 -52.51 -5.37 18.48
N ARG A 104 -52.93 -5.21 19.74
CA ARG A 104 -53.61 -6.27 20.49
C ARG A 104 -54.87 -6.63 19.71
N ALA A 105 -54.87 -7.77 19.04
CA ALA A 105 -56.08 -8.35 18.48
C ALA A 105 -57.03 -8.70 19.64
N PHE A 106 -58.01 -7.83 19.90
CA PHE A 106 -59.18 -8.17 20.70
C PHE A 106 -60.13 -9.00 19.84
N GLY A 107 -60.53 -10.17 20.35
CA GLY A 107 -61.75 -10.84 19.92
C GLY A 107 -61.56 -12.22 19.29
N ALA A 108 -61.68 -13.25 20.13
CA ALA A 108 -62.36 -14.49 19.75
C ALA A 108 -62.99 -15.06 21.04
N SER A 109 -64.28 -14.78 21.26
CA SER A 109 -65.11 -15.55 22.19
C SER A 109 -65.73 -16.71 21.40
N LEU A 110 -65.56 -17.94 21.90
CA LEU A 110 -66.47 -19.05 21.61
C LEU A 110 -67.65 -18.99 22.57
#